data_AF-A0A920AT16-F1
#
_entry.id   AF-A0A920AT16-F1
#
_cell.length_a   1.000
_cell.length_b   1.000
_cell.length_c   1.000
_cell.angle_alpha   90.00
_cell.angle_beta   90.00
_cell.angle_gamma   90.00
#
_symmetry.space_group_name_H-M   'P 1'
#
loop_
_entity.id
_entity.type
_entity.pdbx_description
1 polymer ?
#
loop_
_entity_poly.entity_id
_entity_poly.type
_entity_poly.pdbx_seq_one_letter_code
_entity_poly.pdbx_strand_id
1 'polypeptide(L)'
;MTNPKPHPEMYWAPMIKFSIKPNETVIIEDSPVGRLGAKMSGCNTIFINNPVDVDKKLIDKILNMDSKSIDSNLNTYIDKELNVLIPMAGRGSRFADKGYVFPKPLIEIKGKPMIQLVVENLNIDANYTFIVLQEHIEKYNIDQMLKLIKPNSNIVVTDGITEGAASTTLLAKEHINNDYPLIIANSDQYIEWNPSEILYSFMNKNVDGGILTFPATHPKWSYAKINDDGIITEVAEKNPISNHATVGVYFWKKGKDYVEAAEDMIKKI
;
A
#
# COMPACT_ATOMS: atom_id res chain seq x y z
N MET A 1 27.05 -16.62 16.52
CA MET A 1 26.13 -16.71 15.38
C MET A 1 26.95 -16.96 14.14
N THR A 2 26.52 -17.90 13.32
CA THR A 2 27.17 -18.30 12.07
C THR A 2 26.64 -17.53 10.86
N ASN A 3 25.36 -17.14 10.87
CA ASN A 3 24.72 -16.39 9.80
C ASN A 3 24.21 -15.03 10.32
N PRO A 4 24.65 -13.90 9.75
CA PRO A 4 24.18 -12.56 10.14
C PRO A 4 22.80 -12.23 9.56
N LYS A 5 22.18 -11.13 10.05
CA LYS A 5 20.98 -10.54 9.43
C LYS A 5 21.22 -10.36 7.91
N PRO A 6 20.23 -10.66 7.04
CA PRO A 6 18.82 -10.92 7.34
C PRO A 6 18.49 -12.38 7.68
N HIS A 7 19.48 -13.26 7.89
CA HIS A 7 19.19 -14.64 8.30
C HIS A 7 18.54 -14.68 9.71
N PRO A 8 17.50 -15.51 9.95
CA PRO A 8 16.74 -15.51 11.21
C PRO A 8 17.48 -16.12 12.42
N GLU A 9 18.68 -16.67 12.22
CA GLU A 9 19.45 -17.40 13.26
C GLU A 9 19.56 -16.62 14.57
N MET A 10 19.76 -15.31 14.48
CA MET A 10 19.89 -14.47 15.66
C MET A 10 18.65 -14.41 16.54
N TYR A 11 17.47 -14.58 15.93
CA TYR A 11 16.19 -14.59 16.63
C TYR A 11 15.86 -15.99 17.14
N TRP A 12 16.23 -17.05 16.41
CA TRP A 12 16.06 -18.42 16.90
C TRP A 12 16.98 -18.77 18.07
N ALA A 13 18.18 -18.17 18.14
CA ALA A 13 19.14 -18.46 19.21
C ALA A 13 18.57 -18.32 20.64
N PRO A 14 17.91 -17.19 21.03
CA PRO A 14 17.25 -17.10 22.32
C PRO A 14 16.09 -18.10 22.47
N MET A 15 15.28 -18.31 21.44
CA MET A 15 14.15 -19.25 21.49
C MET A 15 14.61 -20.69 21.78
N ILE A 16 15.65 -21.15 21.10
CA ILE A 16 16.28 -22.47 21.33
C ILE A 16 16.83 -22.55 22.76
N LYS A 17 17.50 -21.49 23.23
CA LYS A 17 18.06 -21.44 24.58
C LYS A 17 16.99 -21.53 25.68
N PHE A 18 15.82 -20.92 25.45
CA PHE A 18 14.72 -20.88 26.42
C PHE A 18 13.61 -21.91 26.17
N SER A 19 13.73 -22.74 25.13
CA SER A 19 12.70 -23.72 24.71
C SER A 19 11.33 -23.08 24.42
N ILE A 20 11.32 -21.89 23.83
CA ILE A 20 10.10 -21.12 23.48
C ILE A 20 9.84 -21.24 21.98
N LYS A 21 8.57 -21.32 21.57
CA LYS A 21 8.20 -21.41 20.14
C LYS A 21 8.07 -20.04 19.49
N PRO A 22 8.20 -19.95 18.14
CA PRO A 22 8.02 -18.68 17.42
C PRO A 22 6.68 -17.99 17.68
N ASN A 23 5.58 -18.75 17.72
CA ASN A 23 4.23 -18.21 17.97
C ASN A 23 4.02 -17.69 19.40
N GLU A 24 4.92 -18.00 20.32
CA GLU A 24 4.95 -17.53 21.72
C GLU A 24 5.93 -16.37 21.90
N THR A 25 6.60 -15.94 20.83
CA THR A 25 7.65 -14.91 20.87
C THR A 25 7.22 -13.67 20.12
N VAL A 26 7.54 -12.50 20.68
CA VAL A 26 7.42 -11.19 20.02
C VAL A 26 8.82 -10.64 19.81
N ILE A 27 9.15 -10.28 18.57
CA ILE A 27 10.39 -9.61 18.20
C ILE A 27 10.08 -8.13 17.95
N ILE A 28 10.76 -7.25 18.68
CA ILE A 28 10.76 -5.82 18.40
C ILE A 28 12.04 -5.49 17.63
N GLU A 29 11.92 -4.88 16.45
CA GLU A 29 13.06 -4.66 15.57
C GLU A 29 13.01 -3.30 14.87
N ASP A 30 14.10 -2.56 14.98
CA ASP A 30 14.28 -1.22 14.44
C ASP A 30 15.02 -1.22 13.10
N SER A 31 16.00 -2.12 12.93
CA SER A 31 16.86 -2.16 11.76
C SER A 31 16.17 -2.78 10.53
N PRO A 32 16.21 -2.12 9.35
CA PRO A 32 15.62 -2.66 8.12
C PRO A 32 16.07 -4.09 7.78
N VAL A 33 17.37 -4.40 7.92
CA VAL A 33 17.91 -5.74 7.64
C VAL A 33 17.44 -6.75 8.69
N GLY A 34 17.24 -6.29 9.93
CA GLY A 34 16.71 -7.12 11.00
C GLY A 34 15.23 -7.45 10.80
N ARG A 35 14.42 -6.51 10.31
CA ARG A 35 12.97 -6.74 10.14
C ARG A 35 12.69 -7.94 9.24
N LEU A 36 13.47 -8.11 8.18
CA LEU A 36 13.37 -9.28 7.30
C LEU A 36 13.70 -10.59 8.05
N GLY A 37 14.81 -10.63 8.79
CA GLY A 37 15.17 -11.81 9.58
C GLY A 37 14.19 -12.10 10.71
N ALA A 38 13.63 -11.06 11.33
CA ALA A 38 12.60 -11.19 12.37
C ALA A 38 11.35 -11.85 11.80
N LYS A 39 10.92 -11.51 10.58
CA LYS A 39 9.81 -12.18 9.91
C LYS A 39 10.12 -13.62 9.52
N MET A 40 11.28 -13.85 8.90
CA MET A 40 11.71 -15.19 8.48
C MET A 40 11.81 -16.16 9.67
N SER A 41 11.87 -15.65 10.89
CA SER A 41 11.87 -16.47 12.10
C SER A 41 10.52 -17.14 12.40
N GLY A 42 9.41 -16.66 11.80
CA GLY A 42 8.04 -17.14 12.06
C GLY A 42 7.42 -16.61 13.35
N CYS A 43 8.01 -15.60 13.98
CA CYS A 43 7.51 -15.01 15.21
C CYS A 43 6.52 -13.87 14.95
N ASN A 44 5.81 -13.49 16.00
CA ASN A 44 5.13 -12.21 16.02
C ASN A 44 6.18 -11.09 15.95
N THR A 45 5.99 -10.11 15.08
CA THR A 45 6.95 -9.02 14.89
C THR A 45 6.29 -7.67 15.12
N ILE A 46 7.06 -6.75 15.67
CA ILE A 46 6.70 -5.34 15.85
C ILE A 46 7.86 -4.52 15.34
N PHE A 47 7.58 -3.66 14.38
CA PHE A 47 8.60 -2.78 13.82
C PHE A 47 8.49 -1.39 14.42
N ILE A 48 9.63 -0.89 14.87
CA ILE A 48 9.79 0.45 15.46
C ILE A 48 10.80 1.24 14.64
N ASN A 49 10.77 2.57 14.71
CA ASN A 49 11.73 3.39 13.96
C ASN A 49 13.00 3.65 14.76
N ASN A 50 12.87 3.76 16.08
CA ASN A 50 13.98 4.00 16.99
C ASN A 50 13.82 3.18 18.27
N PRO A 51 14.90 2.70 18.89
CA PRO A 51 14.84 2.04 20.21
C PRO A 51 14.05 2.79 21.29
N VAL A 52 13.96 4.12 21.22
CA VAL A 52 13.16 4.91 22.18
C VAL A 52 11.65 4.69 22.05
N ASP A 53 11.17 4.13 20.93
CA ASP A 53 9.75 3.80 20.71
C ASP A 53 9.32 2.58 21.57
N VAL A 54 10.26 1.88 22.22
CA VAL A 54 9.96 0.83 23.20
C VAL A 54 9.59 1.47 24.54
N ASP A 55 8.36 1.98 24.60
CA ASP A 55 7.81 2.61 25.80
C ASP A 55 6.83 1.70 26.56
N LYS A 56 6.39 2.15 27.74
CA LYS A 56 5.44 1.40 28.57
C LYS A 56 4.12 1.14 27.85
N LYS A 57 3.67 2.06 26.99
CA LYS A 57 2.41 1.90 26.26
C LYS A 57 2.52 0.76 25.25
N LEU A 58 3.66 0.64 24.56
CA LEU A 58 3.93 -0.46 23.64
C LEU A 58 3.98 -1.79 24.40
N ILE A 59 4.69 -1.85 25.53
CA ILE A 59 4.76 -3.06 26.35
C ILE A 59 3.37 -3.46 26.87
N ASP A 60 2.59 -2.52 27.39
CA ASP A 60 1.22 -2.78 27.86
C ASP A 60 0.34 -3.26 26.69
N LYS A 61 0.51 -2.73 25.48
CA LYS A 61 -0.20 -3.19 24.27
C LYS A 61 0.17 -4.63 23.92
N ILE A 62 1.44 -5.00 23.99
CA ILE A 62 1.92 -6.36 23.72
C ILE A 62 1.32 -7.35 24.71
N LEU A 63 1.34 -7.02 26.00
CA LEU A 63 0.87 -7.90 27.07
C LEU A 63 -0.65 -8.13 27.04
N ASN A 64 -1.41 -7.20 26.48
CA ASN A 64 -2.87 -7.25 26.44
C ASN A 64 -3.44 -7.75 25.09
N MET A 65 -2.60 -8.12 24.12
CA MET A 65 -3.03 -8.60 22.80
C MET A 65 -3.01 -10.13 22.71
N ASP A 66 -4.04 -10.69 22.07
CA ASP A 66 -4.06 -12.12 21.72
C ASP A 66 -3.06 -12.37 20.57
N SER A 67 -2.29 -13.46 20.64
CA SER A 67 -1.18 -13.77 19.73
C SER A 67 -1.55 -13.70 18.23
N LYS A 68 -2.81 -13.98 17.87
CA LYS A 68 -3.33 -13.88 16.49
C LYS A 68 -3.59 -12.44 16.00
N SER A 69 -3.62 -11.45 16.89
CA SER A 69 -3.96 -10.04 16.58
C SER A 69 -2.73 -9.15 16.38
N ILE A 70 -1.52 -9.70 16.58
CA ILE A 70 -0.28 -8.93 16.59
C ILE A 70 0.18 -8.58 15.17
N ASP A 71 -0.10 -9.42 14.16
CA ASP A 71 0.55 -9.29 12.85
C ASP A 71 0.00 -8.16 11.96
N SER A 72 -1.30 -7.84 12.02
CA SER A 72 -1.90 -6.79 11.16
C SER A 72 -1.86 -5.39 11.78
N ASN A 73 -2.13 -5.26 13.08
CA ASN A 73 -2.28 -3.96 13.75
C ASN A 73 -0.98 -3.36 14.30
N LEU A 74 0.10 -4.15 14.44
CA LEU A 74 1.41 -3.66 14.92
C LEU A 74 2.45 -3.49 13.81
N ASN A 75 2.16 -4.02 12.61
CA ASN A 75 3.03 -3.88 11.44
C ASN A 75 2.53 -2.82 10.44
N THR A 76 1.56 -1.99 10.85
CA THR A 76 1.14 -0.82 10.07
C THR A 76 2.37 0.04 9.79
N TYR A 77 2.65 0.30 8.52
CA TYR A 77 3.72 1.21 8.14
C TYR A 77 3.29 2.65 8.44
N ILE A 78 4.03 3.38 9.26
CA ILE A 78 3.69 4.74 9.66
C ILE A 78 4.67 5.70 9.02
N ASP A 79 4.14 6.63 8.23
CA ASP A 79 4.91 7.70 7.61
C ASP A 79 3.98 8.89 7.36
N LYS A 80 4.15 9.95 8.15
CA LYS A 80 3.30 11.14 8.10
C LYS A 80 3.72 12.14 7.02
N GLU A 81 4.80 11.87 6.30
CA GLU A 81 5.21 12.64 5.14
C GLU A 81 4.71 11.97 3.85
N LEU A 82 4.59 10.63 3.83
CA LEU A 82 4.03 9.88 2.72
C LEU A 82 2.59 10.31 2.36
N ASN A 83 2.37 10.50 1.06
CA ASN A 83 1.05 10.68 0.46
C ASN A 83 0.51 9.36 -0.08
N VAL A 84 -0.75 9.04 0.19
CA VAL A 84 -1.46 7.90 -0.40
C VAL A 84 -2.66 8.41 -1.18
N LEU A 85 -2.62 8.25 -2.49
CA LEU A 85 -3.67 8.67 -3.41
C LEU A 85 -4.49 7.47 -3.89
N ILE A 86 -5.80 7.52 -3.69
CA ILE A 86 -6.72 6.48 -4.16
C ILE A 86 -7.77 7.12 -5.08
N PRO A 87 -7.59 7.06 -6.41
CA PRO A 87 -8.60 7.52 -7.35
C PRO A 87 -9.74 6.49 -7.46
N MET A 88 -10.97 6.94 -7.23
CA MET A 88 -12.17 6.08 -7.28
C MET A 88 -13.37 6.74 -7.98
N ALA A 89 -13.11 7.75 -8.82
CA ALA A 89 -14.12 8.49 -9.58
C ALA A 89 -14.65 7.76 -10.84
N GLY A 90 -14.22 6.52 -11.09
CA GLY A 90 -14.73 5.74 -12.22
C GLY A 90 -16.13 5.18 -11.97
N ARG A 91 -16.96 5.12 -13.02
CA ARG A 91 -18.34 4.55 -12.94
C ARG A 91 -18.40 3.05 -12.63
N GLY A 92 -17.29 2.32 -12.79
CA GLY A 92 -17.28 0.88 -12.56
C GLY A 92 -18.27 0.11 -13.44
N SER A 93 -18.53 0.57 -14.67
CA SER A 93 -19.64 0.11 -15.53
C SER A 93 -19.77 -1.40 -15.65
N ARG A 94 -18.66 -2.14 -15.70
CA ARG A 94 -18.65 -3.62 -15.73
C ARG A 94 -19.37 -4.29 -14.55
N PHE A 95 -19.44 -3.62 -13.41
CA PHE A 95 -20.20 -4.08 -12.24
C PHE A 95 -21.67 -3.69 -12.36
N ALA A 96 -21.97 -2.47 -12.81
CA ALA A 96 -23.35 -2.06 -13.09
C ALA A 96 -24.01 -3.00 -14.14
N ASP A 97 -23.27 -3.36 -15.19
CA ASP A 97 -23.72 -4.31 -16.23
C ASP A 97 -24.01 -5.72 -15.68
N LYS A 98 -23.39 -6.07 -14.54
CA LYS A 98 -23.63 -7.33 -13.81
C LYS A 98 -24.73 -7.21 -12.75
N GLY A 99 -25.42 -6.08 -12.67
CA GLY A 99 -26.54 -5.84 -11.75
C GLY A 99 -26.14 -5.32 -10.37
N TYR A 100 -24.89 -4.90 -10.16
CA TYR A 100 -24.52 -4.24 -8.92
C TYR A 100 -25.12 -2.83 -8.86
N VAL A 101 -25.84 -2.55 -7.77
CA VAL A 101 -26.57 -1.27 -7.56
C VAL A 101 -25.69 -0.19 -6.93
N PHE A 102 -24.71 -0.61 -6.12
CA PHE A 102 -23.76 0.30 -5.48
C PHE A 102 -22.55 0.56 -6.37
N PRO A 103 -21.96 1.77 -6.30
CA PRO A 103 -20.72 2.06 -7.00
C PRO A 103 -19.62 1.14 -6.49
N LYS A 104 -18.67 0.82 -7.35
CA LYS A 104 -17.64 -0.20 -7.11
C LYS A 104 -16.95 -0.11 -5.73
N PRO A 105 -16.53 1.08 -5.24
CA PRO A 105 -15.90 1.20 -3.91
C PRO A 105 -16.80 0.76 -2.75
N LEU A 106 -18.12 0.81 -2.92
CA LEU A 106 -19.14 0.49 -1.93
C LEU A 106 -19.70 -0.93 -2.05
N ILE A 107 -19.27 -1.72 -3.04
CA ILE A 107 -19.68 -3.11 -3.13
C ILE A 107 -19.19 -3.85 -1.88
N GLU A 108 -20.11 -4.55 -1.21
CA GLU A 108 -19.80 -5.30 0.00
C GLU A 108 -19.02 -6.58 -0.33
N ILE A 109 -17.93 -6.80 0.40
CA ILE A 109 -17.12 -8.01 0.37
C ILE A 109 -16.89 -8.43 1.83
N LYS A 110 -17.40 -9.62 2.20
CA LYS A 110 -17.27 -10.18 3.56
C LYS A 110 -17.71 -9.19 4.66
N GLY A 111 -18.83 -8.49 4.47
CA GLY A 111 -19.38 -7.56 5.47
C GLY A 111 -18.69 -6.19 5.55
N LYS A 112 -17.77 -5.86 4.63
CA LYS A 112 -17.13 -4.54 4.55
C LYS A 112 -17.24 -3.96 3.13
N PRO A 113 -17.37 -2.63 2.97
CA PRO A 113 -17.19 -1.98 1.67
C PRO A 113 -15.82 -2.31 1.08
N MET A 114 -15.76 -2.54 -0.23
CA MET A 114 -14.51 -2.84 -0.96
C MET A 114 -13.38 -1.85 -0.63
N ILE A 115 -13.67 -0.55 -0.60
CA ILE A 115 -12.65 0.47 -0.29
C ILE A 115 -12.12 0.36 1.14
N GLN A 116 -12.94 -0.07 2.10
CA GLN A 116 -12.47 -0.31 3.46
C GLN A 116 -11.46 -1.45 3.48
N LEU A 117 -11.73 -2.55 2.77
CA LEU A 117 -10.79 -3.66 2.66
C LEU A 117 -9.47 -3.23 2.01
N VAL A 118 -9.53 -2.40 0.97
CA VAL A 118 -8.34 -1.87 0.29
C VAL A 118 -7.49 -1.04 1.26
N VAL A 119 -8.11 -0.09 1.97
CA VAL A 119 -7.38 0.78 2.91
C VAL A 119 -6.79 -0.01 4.08
N GLU A 120 -7.53 -0.99 4.61
CA GLU A 120 -7.03 -1.89 5.65
C GLU A 120 -5.90 -2.80 5.12
N ASN A 121 -6.01 -3.29 3.88
CA ASN A 121 -5.01 -4.15 3.24
C ASN A 121 -3.73 -3.41 2.87
N LEU A 122 -3.82 -2.12 2.53
CA LEU A 122 -2.64 -1.28 2.36
C LEU A 122 -1.83 -1.20 3.66
N ASN A 123 -2.51 -1.21 4.82
CA ASN A 123 -1.91 -1.19 6.16
C ASN A 123 -0.83 -0.12 6.32
N ILE A 124 -1.12 1.08 5.82
CA ILE A 124 -0.27 2.27 5.88
C ILE A 124 -1.02 3.37 6.63
N ASP A 125 -0.35 4.01 7.58
CA ASP A 125 -0.79 5.21 8.27
C ASP A 125 -0.01 6.43 7.77
N ALA A 126 -0.65 7.19 6.87
CA ALA A 126 -0.06 8.26 6.07
C ALA A 126 -1.12 9.31 5.68
N ASN A 127 -0.77 10.29 4.85
CA ASN A 127 -1.70 11.31 4.36
C ASN A 127 -2.55 10.77 3.20
N TYR A 128 -3.78 10.35 3.48
CA TYR A 128 -4.68 9.81 2.46
C TYR A 128 -5.40 10.93 1.70
N THR A 129 -5.45 10.81 0.38
CA THR A 129 -6.30 11.62 -0.50
C THR A 129 -7.15 10.68 -1.36
N PHE A 130 -8.46 10.85 -1.30
CA PHE A 130 -9.41 10.09 -2.10
C PHE A 130 -9.99 11.00 -3.19
N ILE A 131 -10.06 10.49 -4.43
CA ILE A 131 -10.74 11.19 -5.52
C ILE A 131 -12.07 10.51 -5.80
N VAL A 132 -13.17 11.20 -5.55
CA VAL A 132 -14.54 10.65 -5.65
C VAL A 132 -15.37 11.39 -6.69
N LEU A 133 -16.35 10.71 -7.25
CA LEU A 133 -17.34 11.31 -8.14
C LEU A 133 -18.40 12.04 -7.30
N GLN A 134 -18.79 13.26 -7.68
CA GLN A 134 -19.83 14.07 -7.01
C GLN A 134 -21.13 13.27 -6.82
N GLU A 135 -21.55 12.53 -7.85
CA GLU A 135 -22.73 11.64 -7.81
C GLU A 135 -22.65 10.61 -6.66
N HIS A 136 -21.45 10.12 -6.33
CA HIS A 136 -21.28 9.14 -5.25
C HIS A 136 -21.44 9.77 -3.86
N ILE A 137 -21.10 11.05 -3.72
CA ILE A 137 -21.37 11.82 -2.50
C ILE A 137 -22.88 11.99 -2.35
N GLU A 138 -23.54 12.53 -3.37
CA GLU A 138 -24.96 12.86 -3.32
C GLU A 138 -25.86 11.65 -3.06
N LYS A 139 -25.55 10.51 -3.69
CA LYS A 139 -26.38 9.29 -3.59
C LYS A 139 -26.03 8.40 -2.42
N TYR A 140 -24.76 8.38 -1.98
CA TYR A 140 -24.26 7.35 -1.07
C TYR A 140 -23.44 7.90 0.11
N ASN A 141 -23.23 9.22 0.22
CA ASN A 141 -22.42 9.86 1.27
C ASN A 141 -21.03 9.21 1.42
N ILE A 142 -20.39 8.90 0.29
CA ILE A 142 -19.12 8.16 0.27
C ILE A 142 -18.00 8.91 1.01
N ASP A 143 -18.02 10.23 0.97
CA ASP A 143 -17.10 11.11 1.69
C ASP A 143 -17.15 10.90 3.21
N GLN A 144 -18.35 10.81 3.78
CA GLN A 144 -18.54 10.57 5.22
C GLN A 144 -18.04 9.19 5.61
N MET A 145 -18.33 8.17 4.80
CA MET A 145 -17.82 6.82 5.04
C MET A 145 -16.28 6.78 4.97
N LEU A 146 -15.67 7.44 3.98
CA LEU A 146 -14.21 7.53 3.87
C LEU A 146 -13.60 8.23 5.08
N LYS A 147 -14.26 9.26 5.62
CA LYS A 147 -13.87 9.92 6.87
C LYS A 147 -14.01 9.02 8.10
N LEU A 148 -14.93 8.06 8.12
CA LEU A 148 -14.96 7.04 9.18
C LEU A 148 -13.77 6.07 9.09
N ILE A 149 -13.33 5.74 7.87
CA ILE A 149 -12.19 4.84 7.64
C ILE A 149 -10.86 5.56 7.90
N LYS A 150 -10.72 6.81 7.43
CA LYS A 150 -9.55 7.68 7.59
C LYS A 150 -9.99 9.11 7.92
N PRO A 151 -10.17 9.46 9.21
CA PRO A 151 -10.71 10.77 9.64
C PRO A 151 -10.01 12.00 9.06
N ASN A 152 -8.69 11.94 8.90
CA ASN A 152 -7.88 13.06 8.45
C ASN A 152 -7.60 13.05 6.94
N SER A 153 -8.27 12.21 6.15
CA SER A 153 -8.02 12.14 4.70
C SER A 153 -8.56 13.36 3.95
N ASN A 154 -7.91 13.76 2.86
CA ASN A 154 -8.45 14.72 1.91
C ASN A 154 -9.48 14.05 0.99
N ILE A 155 -10.54 14.77 0.63
CA ILE A 155 -11.54 14.34 -0.34
C ILE A 155 -11.52 15.33 -1.49
N VAL A 156 -11.05 14.87 -2.65
CA VAL A 156 -11.08 15.62 -3.91
C VAL A 156 -12.27 15.13 -4.71
N VAL A 157 -13.08 16.06 -5.20
CA VAL A 157 -14.32 15.74 -5.90
C VAL A 157 -14.21 16.08 -7.38
N THR A 158 -14.80 15.24 -8.22
CA THR A 158 -14.96 15.51 -9.64
C THR A 158 -16.41 15.39 -10.05
N ASP A 159 -16.88 16.31 -10.90
CA ASP A 159 -18.25 16.34 -11.40
C ASP A 159 -18.51 15.26 -12.45
N GLY A 160 -17.46 14.66 -13.02
CA GLY A 160 -17.58 13.73 -14.13
C GLY A 160 -16.42 12.75 -14.26
N ILE A 161 -16.54 11.86 -15.24
CA ILE A 161 -15.44 10.96 -15.59
C ILE A 161 -14.38 11.78 -16.33
N THR A 162 -13.12 11.65 -15.93
CA THR A 162 -11.99 12.23 -16.66
C THR A 162 -11.50 11.30 -17.77
N GLU A 163 -10.65 11.81 -18.65
CA GLU A 163 -10.15 11.07 -19.82
C GLU A 163 -9.27 9.85 -19.48
N GLY A 164 -8.81 9.73 -18.24
CA GLY A 164 -7.99 8.59 -17.81
C GLY A 164 -7.54 8.65 -16.35
N ALA A 165 -6.79 7.63 -15.94
CA ALA A 165 -6.28 7.53 -14.57
C ALA A 165 -5.31 8.67 -14.22
N ALA A 166 -4.44 9.07 -15.16
CA ALA A 166 -3.52 10.19 -14.98
C ALA A 166 -4.26 11.55 -14.85
N SER A 167 -5.27 11.80 -15.68
CA SER A 167 -6.09 13.02 -15.58
C SER A 167 -6.90 13.04 -14.27
N THR A 168 -7.41 11.88 -13.82
CA THR A 168 -8.13 11.78 -12.53
C THR A 168 -7.23 12.15 -11.36
N THR A 169 -6.05 11.56 -11.29
CA THR A 169 -5.09 11.72 -10.19
C THR A 169 -4.53 13.15 -10.09
N LEU A 170 -4.35 13.84 -11.22
CA LEU A 170 -3.95 15.25 -11.24
C LEU A 170 -4.97 16.20 -10.62
N LEU A 171 -6.24 15.80 -10.43
CA LEU A 171 -7.19 16.60 -9.65
C LEU A 171 -6.74 16.80 -8.19
N ALA A 172 -5.91 15.87 -7.66
CA ALA A 172 -5.33 15.98 -6.33
C ALA A 172 -3.96 16.67 -6.31
N LYS A 173 -3.56 17.38 -7.38
CA LYS A 173 -2.24 18.02 -7.53
C LYS A 173 -1.85 18.86 -6.31
N GLU A 174 -2.78 19.62 -5.72
CA GLU A 174 -2.50 20.46 -4.55
C GLU A 174 -2.03 19.67 -3.31
N HIS A 175 -2.39 18.40 -3.21
CA HIS A 175 -2.00 17.53 -2.10
C HIS A 175 -0.75 16.70 -2.37
N ILE A 176 -0.45 16.41 -3.64
CA ILE A 176 0.63 15.48 -4.02
C ILE A 176 1.82 16.16 -4.70
N ASN A 177 1.70 17.41 -5.16
CA ASN A 177 2.79 18.13 -5.83
C ASN A 177 3.80 18.71 -4.83
N ASN A 178 4.55 17.85 -4.17
CA ASN A 178 5.54 18.22 -3.16
C ASN A 178 6.75 17.27 -3.19
N ASP A 179 7.73 17.52 -2.31
CA ASP A 179 8.94 16.73 -2.20
C ASP A 179 8.76 15.41 -1.42
N TYR A 180 7.55 15.13 -0.92
CA TYR A 180 7.29 13.92 -0.13
C TYR A 180 6.92 12.72 -1.00
N PRO A 181 7.14 11.48 -0.50
CA PRO A 181 6.79 10.26 -1.23
C PRO A 181 5.31 10.17 -1.58
N LEU A 182 4.99 9.44 -2.65
CA LEU A 182 3.63 9.22 -3.12
C LEU A 182 3.41 7.75 -3.46
N ILE A 183 2.33 7.18 -2.93
CA ILE A 183 1.75 5.92 -3.40
C ILE A 183 0.44 6.22 -4.08
N ILE A 184 0.24 5.69 -5.29
CA ILE A 184 -1.04 5.66 -5.97
C ILE A 184 -1.53 4.22 -5.95
N ALA A 185 -2.72 4.00 -5.39
CA ALA A 185 -3.31 2.67 -5.25
C ALA A 185 -4.72 2.62 -5.84
N ASN A 186 -5.02 1.56 -6.59
CA ASN A 186 -6.37 1.30 -7.08
C ASN A 186 -7.34 1.05 -5.92
N SER A 187 -8.61 1.41 -6.12
CA SER A 187 -9.67 1.32 -5.11
C SER A 187 -10.33 -0.05 -4.98
N ASP A 188 -9.77 -1.10 -5.59
CA ASP A 188 -10.44 -2.39 -5.82
C ASP A 188 -9.53 -3.62 -5.71
N GLN A 189 -8.33 -3.44 -5.16
CA GLN A 189 -7.33 -4.49 -5.06
C GLN A 189 -7.18 -5.00 -3.63
N TYR A 190 -6.87 -6.29 -3.52
CA TYR A 190 -6.43 -6.91 -2.29
C TYR A 190 -5.15 -7.69 -2.61
N ILE A 191 -4.11 -7.47 -1.84
CA ILE A 191 -2.80 -8.07 -2.05
C ILE A 191 -2.23 -8.68 -0.78
N GLU A 192 -1.61 -9.84 -0.93
CA GLU A 192 -0.81 -10.46 0.12
C GLU A 192 0.61 -9.88 0.03
N TRP A 193 0.88 -8.86 0.84
CA TRP A 193 2.12 -8.10 0.80
C TRP A 193 2.51 -7.58 2.18
N ASN A 194 3.75 -7.10 2.30
CA ASN A 194 4.19 -6.36 3.47
C ASN A 194 4.55 -4.92 3.10
N PRO A 195 3.75 -3.91 3.49
CA PRO A 195 3.99 -2.53 3.09
C PRO A 195 5.33 -2.00 3.59
N SER A 196 5.73 -2.35 4.82
CA SER A 196 7.02 -1.93 5.37
C SER A 196 8.18 -2.41 4.50
N GLU A 197 8.24 -3.70 4.20
CA GLU A 197 9.32 -4.29 3.40
C GLU A 197 9.45 -3.65 2.01
N ILE A 198 8.31 -3.47 1.33
CA ILE A 198 8.26 -2.87 0.01
C ILE A 198 8.70 -1.41 0.05
N LEU A 199 8.15 -0.61 0.98
CA LEU A 199 8.49 0.81 1.08
C LEU A 199 9.94 1.02 1.51
N TYR A 200 10.48 0.19 2.42
CA TYR A 200 11.91 0.20 2.71
C TYR A 200 12.75 -0.17 1.50
N SER A 201 12.35 -1.16 0.69
CA SER A 201 13.07 -1.50 -0.52
C SER A 201 13.13 -0.31 -1.50
N PHE A 202 12.02 0.40 -1.69
CA PHE A 202 12.00 1.58 -2.55
C PHE A 202 12.90 2.70 -2.01
N MET A 203 12.84 2.99 -0.70
CA MET A 203 13.66 4.03 -0.08
C MET A 203 15.16 3.68 -0.09
N ASN A 204 15.53 2.44 0.25
CA ASN A 204 16.94 2.02 0.35
C ASN A 204 17.64 1.89 -1.00
N LYS A 205 16.92 1.44 -2.04
CA LYS A 205 17.48 1.34 -3.41
C LYS A 205 17.65 2.71 -4.08
N ASN A 206 17.20 3.78 -3.43
CA ASN A 206 17.26 5.14 -3.93
C ASN A 206 16.66 5.28 -5.34
N VAL A 207 15.55 4.57 -5.60
CA VAL A 207 14.83 4.63 -6.88
C VAL A 207 13.85 5.80 -6.87
N ASP A 208 13.65 6.43 -8.03
CA ASP A 208 12.72 7.56 -8.17
C ASP A 208 11.25 7.11 -8.28
N GLY A 209 11.02 5.86 -8.69
CA GLY A 209 9.70 5.25 -8.76
C GLY A 209 9.72 3.74 -8.71
N GLY A 210 8.54 3.14 -8.49
CA GLY A 210 8.39 1.69 -8.37
C GLY A 210 7.00 1.20 -8.73
N ILE A 211 6.91 0.00 -9.31
CA ILE A 211 5.64 -0.65 -9.64
C ILE A 211 5.60 -2.00 -8.93
N LEU A 212 4.54 -2.24 -8.17
CA LEU A 212 4.32 -3.55 -7.57
C LEU A 212 3.76 -4.52 -8.61
N THR A 213 4.36 -5.71 -8.71
CA THR A 213 4.01 -6.71 -9.72
C THR A 213 3.74 -8.09 -9.11
N PHE A 214 3.04 -8.93 -9.86
CA PHE A 214 2.81 -10.34 -9.53
C PHE A 214 2.96 -11.21 -10.79
N PRO A 215 3.30 -12.51 -10.64
CA PRO A 215 3.44 -13.41 -11.78
C PRO A 215 2.09 -13.67 -12.48
N ALA A 216 1.99 -13.34 -13.77
CA ALA A 216 0.84 -13.71 -14.60
C ALA A 216 1.17 -13.70 -16.10
N THR A 217 0.31 -14.29 -16.93
CA THR A 217 0.49 -14.31 -18.41
C THR A 217 -0.80 -13.98 -19.19
N HIS A 218 -1.93 -13.81 -18.51
CA HIS A 218 -3.21 -13.51 -19.16
C HIS A 218 -3.27 -12.04 -19.65
N PRO A 219 -3.67 -11.77 -20.91
CA PRO A 219 -3.69 -10.42 -21.52
C PRO A 219 -4.69 -9.43 -20.91
N LYS A 220 -5.37 -9.77 -19.81
CA LYS A 220 -6.33 -8.87 -19.17
C LYS A 220 -5.65 -7.81 -18.30
N TRP A 221 -4.39 -8.04 -17.95
CA TRP A 221 -3.59 -7.20 -17.07
C TRP A 221 -2.68 -6.26 -17.86
N SER A 222 -2.14 -5.25 -17.18
CA SER A 222 -0.98 -4.50 -17.66
C SER A 222 0.30 -5.15 -17.16
N TYR A 223 1.40 -4.96 -17.89
CA TYR A 223 2.66 -5.66 -17.68
C TYR A 223 3.83 -4.68 -17.64
N ALA A 224 4.84 -4.99 -16.83
CA ALA A 224 6.11 -4.27 -16.80
C ALA A 224 7.26 -5.21 -17.21
N LYS A 225 8.12 -4.79 -18.13
CA LYS A 225 9.33 -5.52 -18.49
C LYS A 225 10.50 -4.95 -17.71
N ILE A 226 11.36 -5.82 -17.18
CA ILE A 226 12.55 -5.44 -16.41
C ILE A 226 13.82 -5.94 -17.10
N ASN A 227 14.95 -5.26 -16.87
CA ASN A 227 16.28 -5.76 -17.21
C ASN A 227 16.87 -6.63 -16.07
N ASP A 228 18.11 -7.09 -16.24
CA ASP A 228 18.80 -7.95 -15.26
C ASP A 228 19.05 -7.26 -13.89
N ASP A 229 19.07 -5.93 -13.87
CA ASP A 229 19.20 -5.12 -12.64
C ASP A 229 17.85 -4.85 -11.95
N GLY A 230 16.75 -5.34 -12.50
CA GLY A 230 15.39 -5.11 -12.00
C GLY A 230 14.82 -3.72 -12.30
N ILE A 231 15.41 -2.99 -13.25
CA ILE A 231 14.92 -1.69 -13.72
C ILE A 231 13.87 -1.89 -14.80
N ILE A 232 12.76 -1.15 -14.69
CA ILE A 232 11.66 -1.20 -15.65
C ILE A 232 12.10 -0.56 -16.97
N THR A 233 12.01 -1.32 -18.06
CA THR A 233 12.36 -0.87 -19.41
C THR A 233 11.14 -0.54 -20.26
N GLU A 234 9.98 -1.13 -19.94
CA GLU A 234 8.75 -0.98 -20.72
C GLU A 234 7.52 -1.29 -19.85
N VAL A 235 6.41 -0.59 -20.09
CA VAL A 235 5.10 -0.88 -19.50
C VAL A 235 4.07 -0.93 -20.62
N ALA A 236 3.20 -1.94 -20.61
CA ALA A 236 2.16 -2.09 -21.63
C ALA A 236 0.81 -2.49 -21.02
N GLU A 237 -0.27 -1.84 -21.47
CA GLU A 237 -1.64 -2.19 -21.08
C GLU A 237 -2.17 -3.36 -21.92
N LYS A 238 -2.72 -4.39 -21.28
CA LYS A 238 -3.37 -5.56 -21.93
C LYS A 238 -2.49 -6.27 -22.97
N ASN A 239 -1.18 -6.18 -22.82
CA ASN A 239 -0.20 -6.80 -23.68
C ASN A 239 0.89 -7.50 -22.84
N PRO A 240 0.93 -8.86 -22.80
CA PRO A 240 1.91 -9.63 -22.02
C PRO A 240 3.35 -9.52 -22.54
N ILE A 241 4.01 -8.38 -22.30
CA ILE A 241 5.43 -8.13 -22.65
C ILE A 241 6.43 -8.82 -21.70
N SER A 242 5.94 -9.37 -20.58
CA SER A 242 6.70 -10.09 -19.55
C SER A 242 5.75 -10.98 -18.72
N ASN A 243 6.28 -11.66 -17.70
CA ASN A 243 5.48 -12.35 -16.67
C ASN A 243 5.16 -11.47 -15.46
N HIS A 244 5.54 -10.19 -15.44
CA HIS A 244 5.31 -9.26 -14.33
C HIS A 244 4.07 -8.41 -14.58
N ALA A 245 2.90 -8.91 -14.20
CA ALA A 245 1.66 -8.14 -14.26
C ALA A 245 1.63 -7.10 -13.14
N THR A 246 1.14 -5.90 -13.42
CA THR A 246 1.07 -4.81 -12.45
C THR A 246 -0.09 -5.04 -11.48
N VAL A 247 0.16 -4.85 -10.18
CA VAL A 247 -0.84 -4.96 -9.13
C VAL A 247 -1.86 -3.80 -9.19
N GLY A 248 -1.39 -2.59 -9.46
CA GLY A 248 -2.15 -1.35 -9.24
C GLY A 248 -1.70 -0.55 -8.03
N VAL A 249 -0.46 -0.75 -7.58
CA VAL A 249 0.24 0.08 -6.58
C VAL A 249 1.49 0.64 -7.23
N TYR A 250 1.60 1.97 -7.25
CA TYR A 250 2.68 2.71 -7.88
C TYR A 250 3.31 3.64 -6.86
N PHE A 251 4.63 3.60 -6.75
CA PHE A 251 5.42 4.43 -5.85
C PHE A 251 6.18 5.49 -6.63
N TRP A 252 6.27 6.68 -6.04
CA TRP A 252 7.12 7.77 -6.46
C TRP A 252 7.85 8.32 -5.25
N LYS A 253 9.15 8.55 -5.40
CA LYS A 253 9.99 9.09 -4.33
C LYS A 253 9.57 10.52 -3.97
N LYS A 254 9.11 11.28 -4.95
CA LYS A 254 8.54 12.62 -4.77
C LYS A 254 7.27 12.74 -5.59
N GLY A 255 6.19 13.20 -4.98
CA GLY A 255 4.93 13.39 -5.67
C GLY A 255 5.00 14.46 -6.77
N LYS A 256 5.88 15.45 -6.67
CA LYS A 256 6.10 16.44 -7.74
C LYS A 256 6.65 15.83 -9.04
N ASP A 257 7.49 14.80 -8.94
CA ASP A 257 8.07 14.13 -10.11
C ASP A 257 6.96 13.37 -10.87
N TYR A 258 6.01 12.77 -10.13
CA TYR A 258 4.80 12.20 -10.71
C TYR A 258 3.94 13.24 -11.43
N VAL A 259 3.69 14.38 -10.77
CA VAL A 259 2.84 15.45 -11.31
C VAL A 259 3.43 16.00 -12.60
N GLU A 260 4.72 16.30 -12.62
CA GLU A 260 5.43 16.77 -13.82
C GLU A 260 5.33 15.74 -14.96
N ALA A 261 5.62 14.47 -14.67
CA ALA A 261 5.56 13.39 -15.67
C ALA A 261 4.12 13.18 -16.21
N ALA A 262 3.10 13.25 -15.35
CA ALA A 262 1.70 13.09 -15.75
C ALA A 262 1.22 14.28 -16.61
N GLU A 263 1.59 15.51 -16.26
CA GLU A 263 1.27 16.70 -17.06
C GLU A 263 1.95 16.66 -18.42
N ASP A 264 3.22 16.26 -18.47
CA ASP A 264 3.96 16.17 -19.73
C ASP A 264 3.47 15.04 -20.62
N MET A 265 3.01 13.92 -20.05
CA MET A 265 2.34 12.86 -20.79
C MET A 265 1.06 13.40 -21.43
N ILE A 266 0.22 14.12 -20.68
CA ILE A 266 -1.06 14.65 -21.18
C ILE A 266 -0.86 15.72 -22.26
N LYS A 267 0.13 16.62 -22.12
CA LYS A 267 0.45 17.63 -23.15
C LYS A 267 0.90 17.02 -24.49
N LYS A 268 1.38 15.78 -24.49
CA LYS A 268 1.87 15.06 -25.68
C LYS A 268 0.78 14.24 -26.38
N ILE A 269 -0.41 14.13 -25.78
CA ILE A 269 -1.62 13.53 -26.37
C ILE A 269 -2.33 14.58 -27.21
#